data_AF-A0A5D6VDM9-F1
#
_entry.id   AF-A0A5D6VDM9-F1
#
_cell.length_a   1.000
_cell.length_b   1.000
_cell.length_c   1.000
_cell.angle_alpha   90.00
_cell.angle_beta   90.00
_cell.angle_gamma   90.00
#
_symmetry.space_group_name_H-M   'P 1'
#
loop_
_entity.id
_entity.type
_entity.pdbx_description
1 polymer ?
#
loop_
_entity_poly.entity_id
_entity_poly.type
_entity_poly.pdbx_seq_one_letter_code
_entity_poly.pdbx_strand_id
1 'polypeptide(L)'
;MKALFQTIYELIGQPQPPADTPVYRDVIFPNLGLLNWGLSLALVLLFYLGINRAMGVATFNKGRHWGIFLALNAVLAFVITLWQTSAQQATQHSYIYWLATWNAVLSMLWFFLFSLLLKRTSTNASTTPF
;
A
#
# COMPACT_ATOMS: atom_id res chain seq x y z
N MET A 1 14.00 -10.12 0.37
CA MET A 1 12.99 -9.05 0.18
C MET A 1 13.60 -7.69 -0.17
N LYS A 2 14.75 -7.33 0.41
CA LYS A 2 15.48 -6.08 0.10
C LYS A 2 15.67 -5.82 -1.42
N ALA A 3 16.28 -6.77 -2.13
CA ALA A 3 16.52 -6.64 -3.57
C ALA A 3 15.23 -6.45 -4.39
N LEU A 4 14.15 -7.16 -4.04
CA LEU A 4 12.85 -7.03 -4.72
C LEU A 4 12.31 -5.60 -4.61
N PHE A 5 12.27 -5.05 -3.40
CA PHE A 5 11.73 -3.70 -3.19
C PHE A 5 12.63 -2.62 -3.80
N GLN A 6 13.96 -2.78 -3.73
CA GLN A 6 14.88 -1.91 -4.45
C GLN A 6 14.56 -1.89 -5.95
N THR A 7 14.43 -3.06 -6.58
CA THR A 7 14.08 -3.13 -8.00
C THR A 7 12.78 -2.42 -8.30
N ILE A 8 11.72 -2.65 -7.51
CA ILE A 8 10.40 -2.04 -7.73
C ILE A 8 10.42 -0.52 -7.56
N TYR A 9 11.08 0.01 -6.53
CA TYR A 9 11.13 1.44 -6.27
C TYR A 9 12.11 2.18 -7.17
N GLU A 10 13.11 1.51 -7.75
CA GLU A 10 14.03 2.13 -8.71
C GLU A 10 13.49 2.19 -10.14
N LEU A 11 12.36 1.52 -10.44
CA LEU A 11 11.67 1.65 -11.73
C LEU A 11 11.29 3.10 -12.04
N ILE A 12 11.04 3.92 -11.02
CA ILE A 12 10.69 5.33 -11.15
C ILE A 12 11.89 6.27 -11.19
N GLY A 13 13.11 5.73 -11.10
CA GLY A 13 14.36 6.48 -11.10
C GLY A 13 15.18 6.30 -9.84
N GLN A 14 16.41 6.82 -9.90
CA GLN A 14 17.38 6.74 -8.80
C GLN A 14 17.06 7.74 -7.69
N PRO A 15 17.31 7.38 -6.41
CA PRO A 15 17.12 8.31 -5.29
C PRO A 15 17.86 9.62 -5.45
N GLN A 16 17.21 10.71 -5.05
CA GLN A 16 17.80 12.04 -5.03
C GLN A 16 17.71 12.66 -3.62
N PRO A 17 18.79 13.30 -3.14
CA PRO A 17 20.11 13.42 -3.78
C PRO A 17 20.90 12.08 -3.79
N PRO A 18 21.92 11.90 -4.66
CA PRO A 18 22.68 10.65 -4.75
C PRO A 18 23.40 10.24 -3.46
N ALA A 19 23.68 11.21 -2.58
CA ALA A 19 24.27 10.97 -1.26
C ALA A 19 23.37 10.08 -0.37
N ASP A 20 22.05 10.15 -0.54
CA ASP A 20 21.08 9.41 0.26
C ASP A 20 20.74 8.04 -0.34
N THR A 21 21.26 7.72 -1.53
CA THR A 21 20.99 6.44 -2.21
C THR A 21 21.21 5.20 -1.32
N PRO A 22 22.27 5.12 -0.49
CA PRO A 22 22.43 4.01 0.45
C PRO A 22 21.27 3.91 1.46
N VAL A 23 20.85 5.03 2.06
CA VAL A 23 19.75 5.05 3.03
C VAL A 23 18.43 4.61 2.38
N TYR A 24 18.16 5.07 1.16
CA TYR A 24 16.98 4.65 0.41
C TYR A 24 16.98 3.15 0.13
N ARG A 25 18.09 2.63 -0.40
CA ARG A 25 18.22 1.22 -0.76
C ARG A 25 18.23 0.29 0.46
N ASP A 26 18.89 0.72 1.52
CA ASP A 26 19.18 -0.17 2.65
C ASP A 26 18.09 -0.18 3.70
N VAL A 27 17.37 0.93 3.86
CA VAL A 27 16.41 1.12 4.94
C VAL A 27 15.04 1.49 4.41
N ILE A 28 14.94 2.54 3.59
CA ILE A 28 13.62 3.09 3.22
C ILE A 28 12.85 2.12 2.31
N PHE A 29 13.42 1.68 1.18
CA PHE A 29 12.72 0.81 0.23
C PHE A 29 12.26 -0.52 0.83
N PRO A 30 13.09 -1.26 1.58
CA PRO A 30 12.64 -2.51 2.19
C PRO A 30 11.50 -2.29 3.19
N ASN A 31 11.60 -1.23 4.01
CA ASN A 31 10.58 -0.92 5.00
C ASN A 31 9.28 -0.47 4.35
N LEU A 32 9.35 0.42 3.34
CA LEU A 32 8.17 0.86 2.60
C LEU A 32 7.46 -0.32 1.93
N GLY A 33 8.21 -1.22 1.29
CA GLY A 33 7.63 -2.39 0.66
C GLY A 33 6.88 -3.28 1.64
N LEU A 34 7.48 -3.57 2.79
CA LEU A 34 6.85 -4.38 3.84
C LEU A 34 5.64 -3.68 4.47
N LEU A 35 5.75 -2.40 4.78
CA LEU A 35 4.64 -1.61 5.33
C LEU A 35 3.49 -1.51 4.32
N ASN A 36 3.79 -1.37 3.04
CA ASN A 36 2.80 -1.31 1.98
C ASN A 36 2.04 -2.64 1.86
N TRP A 37 2.75 -3.76 1.82
CA TRP A 37 2.12 -5.09 1.84
C TRP A 37 1.31 -5.32 3.11
N GLY A 38 1.86 -5.00 4.28
CA GLY A 38 1.19 -5.15 5.56
C GLY A 38 -0.08 -4.32 5.67
N LEU A 39 -0.02 -3.05 5.29
CA LEU A 39 -1.15 -2.12 5.28
C LEU A 39 -2.25 -2.60 4.31
N SER A 40 -1.87 -2.92 3.08
CA SER A 40 -2.79 -3.40 2.06
C SER A 40 -3.49 -4.67 2.51
N LEU A 41 -2.75 -5.64 3.05
CA LEU A 41 -3.30 -6.88 3.57
C LEU A 41 -4.22 -6.62 4.78
N ALA A 42 -3.80 -5.79 5.73
CA ALA A 42 -4.60 -5.45 6.90
C ALA A 42 -5.94 -4.80 6.53
N LEU A 43 -5.95 -3.87 5.56
CA LEU A 43 -7.17 -3.23 5.09
C LEU A 43 -8.08 -4.19 4.33
N VAL A 44 -7.53 -5.10 3.51
CA VAL A 44 -8.32 -6.14 2.85
C VAL A 44 -8.94 -7.09 3.88
N LEU A 45 -8.18 -7.52 4.89
CA LEU A 45 -8.70 -8.37 5.96
C LEU A 45 -9.79 -7.62 6.77
N LEU A 46 -9.57 -6.34 7.07
CA LEU A 46 -10.56 -5.51 7.74
C LEU A 46 -11.86 -5.41 6.91
N PHE A 47 -11.75 -5.21 5.61
CA PHE A 47 -12.89 -5.12 4.70
C PHE A 47 -13.66 -6.45 4.59
N TYR A 48 -12.99 -7.55 4.23
CA TYR A 48 -13.64 -8.83 3.96
C TYR A 48 -13.94 -9.69 5.20
N LEU A 49 -13.08 -9.68 6.22
CA LEU A 49 -13.25 -10.51 7.42
C LEU A 49 -13.72 -9.73 8.63
N GLY A 50 -13.29 -8.48 8.80
CA GLY A 50 -13.74 -7.65 9.92
C GLY A 50 -15.17 -7.16 9.71
N ILE A 51 -15.34 -6.24 8.77
CA ILE A 51 -16.58 -5.51 8.54
C ILE A 51 -17.67 -6.42 7.96
N ASN A 52 -17.34 -7.17 6.90
CA ASN A 52 -18.32 -8.03 6.23
C ASN A 52 -18.78 -9.23 7.08
N ARG A 53 -17.95 -9.73 8.00
CA ARG A 53 -18.36 -10.81 8.93
C ARG A 53 -19.08 -10.26 10.16
N ALA A 54 -18.61 -9.16 10.76
CA ALA A 54 -19.16 -8.64 12.00
C ALA A 54 -20.50 -7.95 11.82
N MET A 55 -20.70 -7.22 10.70
CA MET A 55 -21.96 -6.50 10.52
C MET A 55 -23.10 -7.42 10.08
N GLY A 56 -22.83 -8.58 9.48
CA GLY A 56 -23.87 -9.48 8.95
C GLY A 56 -24.76 -8.83 7.87
N VAL A 57 -24.48 -7.57 7.50
CA VAL A 57 -25.29 -6.79 6.57
C VAL A 57 -24.62 -6.81 5.20
N ALA A 58 -25.34 -7.30 4.20
CA ALA A 58 -24.96 -7.29 2.79
C ALA A 58 -24.77 -5.87 2.19
N THR A 59 -24.87 -4.80 2.99
CA THR A 59 -24.75 -3.41 2.55
C THR A 59 -23.31 -2.99 2.27
N PHE A 60 -22.32 -3.56 2.97
CA PHE A 60 -20.90 -3.23 2.79
C PHE A 60 -20.20 -4.01 1.67
N ASN A 61 -20.98 -4.69 0.82
CA ASN A 61 -20.46 -5.44 -0.33
C ASN A 61 -20.49 -4.67 -1.65
N LYS A 62 -20.86 -3.38 -1.64
CA LYS A 62 -20.88 -2.59 -2.88
C LYS A 62 -19.47 -2.19 -3.31
N GLY A 63 -19.20 -2.22 -4.62
CA GLY A 63 -17.93 -1.77 -5.20
C GLY A 63 -17.52 -0.34 -4.80
N ARG A 64 -18.47 0.51 -4.42
CA ARG A 64 -18.20 1.86 -3.88
C ARG A 64 -17.42 1.80 -2.56
N HIS A 65 -17.77 0.93 -1.62
CA HIS A 65 -17.04 0.81 -0.34
C HIS A 65 -15.64 0.24 -0.56
N TRP A 66 -15.51 -0.74 -1.46
CA TRP A 66 -14.21 -1.25 -1.88
C TRP A 66 -13.34 -0.14 -2.46
N GLY A 67 -13.89 0.70 -3.34
CA GLY A 67 -13.19 1.86 -3.90
C GLY A 67 -12.76 2.89 -2.86
N ILE A 68 -13.57 3.12 -1.82
CA ILE A 68 -13.20 3.98 -0.69
C ILE A 68 -12.00 3.38 0.06
N PHE A 69 -11.99 2.07 0.33
CA PHE A 69 -10.86 1.40 0.99
C PHE A 69 -9.60 1.40 0.12
N LEU A 70 -9.73 1.24 -1.20
CA LEU A 70 -8.63 1.38 -2.15
C LEU A 70 -8.01 2.79 -2.09
N ALA A 71 -8.84 3.83 -2.13
CA ALA A 71 -8.39 5.22 -2.04
C ALA A 71 -7.77 5.52 -0.66
N LEU A 72 -8.38 5.04 0.41
CA LEU A 72 -7.83 5.15 1.77
C LEU A 72 -6.46 4.50 1.88
N ASN A 73 -6.30 3.30 1.32
CA ASN A 73 -5.03 2.59 1.30
C ASN A 73 -3.94 3.38 0.54
N ALA A 74 -4.29 4.01 -0.56
CA ALA A 74 -3.38 4.87 -1.33
C ALA A 74 -2.93 6.09 -0.51
N VAL A 75 -3.87 6.79 0.14
CA VAL A 75 -3.57 7.96 0.98
C VAL A 75 -2.69 7.57 2.17
N LEU A 76 -3.01 6.46 2.85
CA LEU A 76 -2.20 5.98 3.97
C LEU A 76 -0.79 5.59 3.54
N ALA A 77 -0.64 4.88 2.42
CA ALA A 77 0.68 4.53 1.87
C ALA A 77 1.50 5.77 1.48
N PHE A 78 0.85 6.81 0.95
CA PHE A 78 1.49 8.09 0.66
C PHE A 78 2.03 8.76 1.93
N VAL A 79 1.19 8.88 2.96
CA VAL A 79 1.56 9.49 4.25
C VAL A 79 2.67 8.70 4.95
N ILE A 80 2.60 7.37 4.93
CA ILE A 80 3.64 6.50 5.48
C ILE A 80 4.97 6.75 4.78
N THR A 81 4.99 6.95 3.46
CA THR A 81 6.23 7.28 2.76
C THR A 81 6.84 8.57 3.27
N LEU A 82 6.05 9.65 3.37
CA LEU A 82 6.54 10.93 3.87
C LEU A 82 7.09 10.80 5.30
N TRP A 83 6.33 10.12 6.17
CA TRP A 83 6.75 9.86 7.54
C TRP A 83 8.06 9.06 7.59
N GLN A 84 8.17 7.97 6.82
CA GLN A 84 9.35 7.11 6.81
C GLN A 84 10.58 7.84 6.31
N THR A 85 10.46 8.63 5.22
CA THR A 85 11.58 9.43 4.70
C THR A 85 12.03 10.48 5.70
N SER A 86 11.08 11.13 6.41
CA SER A 86 11.40 12.10 7.45
C SER A 86 12.03 11.45 8.68
N ALA A 87 11.55 10.27 9.10
CA ALA A 87 12.08 9.53 10.24
C ALA A 87 13.51 9.04 10.00
N GLN A 88 13.87 8.74 8.75
CA GLN A 88 15.24 8.38 8.35
C GLN A 88 16.11 9.59 8.00
N GLN A 89 15.62 10.81 8.28
CA GLN A 89 16.34 12.06 8.02
C GLN A 89 16.81 12.21 6.56
N ALA A 90 16.06 11.65 5.61
CA ALA A 90 16.37 11.80 4.20
C ALA A 90 16.28 13.28 3.81
N THR A 91 17.20 13.72 2.95
CA THR A 91 17.26 15.11 2.50
C THR A 91 15.96 15.48 1.80
N GLN A 92 15.38 16.62 2.18
CA GLN A 92 14.13 17.09 1.57
C GLN A 92 14.34 17.41 0.09
N HIS A 93 13.66 16.65 -0.76
CA HIS A 93 13.78 16.75 -2.21
C HIS A 93 12.44 16.37 -2.87
N SER A 94 12.17 16.88 -4.08
CA SER A 94 10.95 16.56 -4.84
C SER A 94 10.77 15.06 -5.10
N TYR A 95 11.86 14.31 -5.10
CA TYR A 95 11.89 12.85 -5.22
C TYR A 95 11.05 12.16 -4.15
N ILE A 96 10.99 12.70 -2.92
CA ILE A 96 10.19 12.10 -1.83
C ILE A 96 8.70 12.04 -2.21
N TYR A 97 8.17 13.12 -2.79
CA TYR A 97 6.76 13.18 -3.21
C TYR A 97 6.50 12.25 -4.41
N TRP A 98 7.47 12.13 -5.31
CA TRP A 98 7.40 11.19 -6.42
C TRP A 98 7.39 9.73 -5.92
N LEU A 99 8.28 9.40 -4.98
CA LEU A 99 8.32 8.11 -4.32
C LEU A 99 7.02 7.82 -3.54
N ALA A 100 6.48 8.81 -2.84
CA ALA A 100 5.22 8.68 -2.11
C ALA A 100 4.05 8.38 -3.04
N THR A 101 4.01 9.07 -4.20
CA THR A 101 3.00 8.82 -5.25
C THR A 101 3.14 7.41 -5.81
N TRP A 102 4.37 6.97 -6.12
CA TRP A 102 4.61 5.61 -6.60
C TRP A 102 4.23 4.56 -5.56
N ASN A 103 4.55 4.78 -4.29
CA ASN A 103 4.16 3.88 -3.21
C ASN A 103 2.64 3.79 -3.08
N ALA A 104 1.92 4.90 -3.23
CA ALA A 104 0.46 4.91 -3.21
C ALA A 104 -0.14 4.07 -4.36
N VAL A 105 0.40 4.20 -5.58
CA VAL A 105 -0.02 3.40 -6.73
C VAL A 105 0.27 1.91 -6.51
N LEU A 106 1.45 1.57 -6.02
CA LEU A 106 1.78 0.19 -5.66
C LEU A 106 0.84 -0.35 -4.57
N SER A 107 0.47 0.47 -3.60
CA SER A 107 -0.48 0.08 -2.54
C SER A 107 -1.86 -0.26 -3.10
N MET A 108 -2.35 0.53 -4.05
CA MET A 108 -3.59 0.22 -4.77
C MET A 108 -3.50 -1.12 -5.50
N LEU A 109 -2.38 -1.38 -6.17
CA LEU A 109 -2.14 -2.67 -6.83
C LEU A 109 -2.14 -3.84 -5.85
N TRP A 110 -1.41 -3.74 -4.73
CA TRP A 110 -1.36 -4.81 -3.73
C TRP A 110 -2.71 -5.06 -3.06
N PHE A 111 -3.44 -4.01 -2.71
CA PHE A 111 -4.79 -4.14 -2.18
C PHE A 111 -5.73 -4.83 -3.17
N PHE A 112 -5.65 -4.48 -4.45
CA PHE A 112 -6.40 -5.16 -5.50
C PHE A 112 -6.04 -6.65 -5.60
N LEU A 113 -4.74 -6.97 -5.65
CA LEU A 113 -4.27 -8.36 -5.72
C LEU A 113 -4.71 -9.18 -4.49
N PHE A 114 -4.57 -8.63 -3.27
CA PHE A 114 -5.03 -9.30 -2.06
C PHE A 114 -6.54 -9.45 -2.00
N SER A 115 -7.31 -8.47 -2.51
CA SER A 115 -8.76 -8.57 -2.63
C SER A 115 -9.15 -9.78 -3.49
N LEU A 116 -8.49 -9.96 -4.65
CA LEU A 116 -8.75 -11.10 -5.54
C LEU A 116 -8.49 -12.46 -4.85
N LEU A 117 -7.42 -12.55 -4.06
CA LEU A 117 -7.06 -13.77 -3.34
C LEU A 117 -8.06 -14.08 -2.21
N LEU A 118 -8.44 -13.06 -1.45
CA LEU A 118 -9.28 -13.21 -0.26
C LEU A 118 -10.79 -13.23 -0.57
N LYS A 119 -11.21 -12.84 -1.78
CA LYS A 119 -12.62 -12.92 -2.22
C LYS A 119 -13.27 -14.26 -1.91
N ARG A 120 -12.57 -15.35 -2.21
CA ARG A 120 -13.08 -16.73 -2.05
C ARG A 120 -13.31 -17.13 -0.60
N THR A 121 -12.72 -16.41 0.35
CA THR A 121 -12.86 -16.69 1.78
C THR A 121 -14.04 -15.97 2.44
N SER A 122 -14.67 -15.02 1.75
CA SER A 122 -15.84 -14.28 2.27
C SER A 122 -17.14 -15.01 1.95
N THR A 123 -17.97 -15.25 2.98
CA THR A 123 -19.25 -15.96 2.87
C THR A 123 -20.31 -15.20 2.05
N ASN A 124 -20.16 -13.88 1.88
CA ASN A 124 -21.07 -13.01 1.13
C ASN A 124 -20.47 -12.50 -0.20
N ALA A 125 -19.56 -13.25 -0.81
CA ALA A 125 -18.77 -12.86 -1.98
C ALA A 125 -19.53 -12.69 -3.32
N SER A 126 -20.86 -12.81 -3.35
CA SER A 126 -21.64 -12.70 -4.59
C SER A 126 -21.84 -11.25 -5.07
N THR A 127 -21.65 -10.25 -4.21
CA THR A 127 -22.00 -8.85 -4.51
C THR A 127 -20.83 -7.86 -4.52
N THR A 128 -19.63 -8.24 -4.06
CA THR A 128 -18.41 -7.43 -4.28
C THR A 128 -17.86 -7.68 -5.67
N PRO A 129 -17.45 -6.62 -6.40
CA PRO A 129 -16.97 -6.76 -7.77
C PRO A 129 -15.74 -7.68 -7.83
N PHE A 130 -14.87 -7.59 -6.81
CA PHE A 130 -13.63 -8.35 -6.66
C PHE A 130 -13.49 -8.88 -5.24
#